data_AF-A0A931WM92-F1
#
_entry.id   AF-A0A931WM92-F1
#
_cell.length_a   1.000
_cell.length_b   1.000
_cell.length_c   1.000
_cell.angle_alpha   90.00
_cell.angle_beta   90.00
_cell.angle_gamma   90.00
#
_symmetry.space_group_name_H-M   'P 1'
#
loop_
_entity.id
_entity.type
_entity.pdbx_description
1 polymer ?
#
loop_
_entity_poly.entity_id
_entity_poly.type
_entity_poly.pdbx_seq_one_letter_code
_entity_poly.pdbx_strand_id
1 'polypeptide(L)' 'MRLLLDTHLLLWAAASSERLPREARELLEDDRNDVYYSAASIWEIAIKSSLRRKDFRIDLGQLLGTFFPDSAGS' A
#
# COMPACT_ATOMS: atom_id res chain seq x y z
N MET A 1 13.60 -10.88 5.61
CA MET A 1 12.58 -11.98 5.62
C MET A 1 11.53 -11.70 4.56
N ARG A 2 10.70 -12.67 4.16
CA ARG A 2 9.60 -12.42 3.20
C ARG A 2 8.30 -12.13 3.94
N LEU A 3 7.73 -10.96 3.72
CA LEU A 3 6.49 -10.50 4.37
C LEU A 3 5.39 -10.40 3.32
N LEU A 4 4.23 -10.99 3.57
CA LEU A 4 3.05 -10.82 2.72
C LEU A 4 2.05 -9.93 3.44
N LEU A 5 1.82 -8.75 2.89
CA LEU A 5 0.85 -7.78 3.40
C LEU A 5 -0.58 -8.21 3.06
N ASP A 6 -1.43 -8.23 4.08
CA ASP A 6 -2.88 -8.25 3.91
C ASP A 6 -3.39 -6.90 3.38
N THR A 7 -4.54 -6.91 2.68
CA THR A 7 -5.19 -5.71 2.14
C THR A 7 -5.37 -4.61 3.20
N HIS A 8 -5.69 -4.96 4.46
CA HIS A 8 -5.86 -3.97 5.53
C HIS A 8 -4.55 -3.30 5.96
N LEU A 9 -3.46 -4.08 6.02
CA LEU A 9 -2.13 -3.56 6.33
C LEU A 9 -1.61 -2.66 5.21
N LEU A 10 -1.84 -3.04 3.95
CA LEU A 10 -1.49 -2.23 2.79
C LEU A 10 -2.22 -0.87 2.80
N LEU A 11 -3.51 -0.87 3.17
CA LEU A 11 -4.31 0.35 3.34
C LEU A 11 -3.79 1.25 4.46
N TRP A 12 -3.45 0.70 5.63
CA TRP A 12 -2.92 1.49 6.74
C TRP A 12 -1.54 2.04 6.45
N ALA A 13 -0.67 1.26 5.80
CA ALA A 13 0.64 1.71 5.36
C ALA A 13 0.52 2.85 4.33
N ALA A 14 -0.32 2.68 3.31
CA ALA A 14 -0.58 3.71 2.29
C ALA A 14 -1.15 5.01 2.87
N ALA A 15 -2.03 4.91 3.87
CA ALA A 15 -2.65 6.05 4.52
C ALA A 15 -1.81 6.66 5.66
N SER A 16 -0.60 6.14 5.92
CA SER A 16 0.20 6.50 7.11
C SER A 16 -0.63 6.51 8.40
N SER A 17 -1.52 5.52 8.54
CA SER A 17 -2.52 5.49 9.60
C SER A 17 -1.88 5.14 10.94
N GLU A 18 -2.28 5.83 12.01
CA GLU A 18 -1.92 5.49 13.40
C GLU A 18 -2.41 4.10 13.83
N ARG A 19 -3.29 3.48 13.03
CA ARG A 19 -3.77 2.11 13.23
C ARG A 19 -2.76 1.04 12.79
N LEU A 20 -1.69 1.43 12.09
CA LEU A 20 -0.60 0.52 11.73
C LEU A 20 0.21 0.18 12.99
N PRO A 21 0.29 -1.09 13.40
CA PRO A 21 1.12 -1.48 14.55
C PRO A 21 2.57 -1.06 14.34
N ARG A 22 3.22 -0.58 15.41
CA ARG A 22 4.63 -0.14 15.38
C ARG A 22 5.54 -1.23 14.85
N GLU A 23 5.35 -2.47 15.31
CA GLU A 23 6.12 -3.64 14.86
C GLU A 23 5.97 -3.89 13.36
N ALA A 24 4.75 -3.76 12.83
CA ALA A 24 4.51 -3.89 11.39
C ALA A 24 5.21 -2.77 10.61
N ARG A 25 5.23 -1.54 11.14
CA ARG A 25 5.95 -0.44 10.53
C ARG A 25 7.46 -0.65 10.52
N GLU A 26 8.03 -1.08 11.63
CA GLU A 26 9.46 -1.40 11.75
C GLU A 26 9.87 -2.54 10.80
N LEU A 27 8.99 -3.54 10.62
CA LEU A 27 9.22 -4.63 9.66
C LEU A 27 9.14 -4.18 8.20
N LEU A 28 8.29 -3.18 7.88
CA LEU A 28 8.15 -2.62 6.54
C LEU A 28 9.26 -1.61 6.20
N GLU A 29 9.80 -0.92 7.20
CA GLU A 29 10.91 0.04 7.06
C GLU A 29 12.29 -0.64 7.07
N ASP A 30 12.38 -1.92 7.42
CA ASP A 30 13.64 -2.68 7.38
C ASP A 30 13.91 -3.21 5.97
N ASP A 31 14.89 -2.61 5.28
CA ASP A 31 15.34 -2.96 3.92
C ASP A 31 15.81 -4.42 3.77
N ARG A 32 16.02 -5.15 4.88
CA ARG A 32 16.34 -6.59 4.85
C ARG A 32 15.09 -7.47 4.65
N ASN A 33 13.91 -6.86 4.60
CA ASN A 33 12.65 -7.54 4.36
C ASN A 33 12.15 -7.32 2.94
N ASP A 34 11.85 -8.44 2.27
CA ASP A 34 11.16 -8.43 1.00
C ASP A 34 9.66 -8.35 1.28
N VAL A 35 9.07 -7.22 0.92
CA VAL A 35 7.65 -6.94 1.15
C VAL A 35 6.85 -7.27 -0.11
N TYR A 36 5.92 -8.20 0.02
CA TYR A 36 5.01 -8.63 -1.04
C TYR A 36 3.57 -8.22 -0.70
N TYR A 37 2.79 -7.99 -1.74
CA TYR A 37 1.34 -7.76 -1.64
C TYR A 37 0.66 -8.38 -2.86
N SER A 38 -0.62 -8.73 -2.72
CA SER A 38 -1.38 -9.30 -3.83
C SER A 38 -1.81 -8.21 -4.82
N ALA A 39 -1.72 -8.49 -6.12
CA ALA A 39 -2.32 -7.65 -7.15
C ALA A 39 -3.84 -7.46 -6.96
N ALA A 40 -4.52 -8.48 -6.41
CA ALA A 40 -5.95 -8.38 -6.07
C ALA A 40 -6.21 -7.34 -4.98
N SER A 41 -5.32 -7.24 -3.98
CA SER A 41 -5.42 -6.21 -2.92
C SER A 41 -5.31 -4.82 -3.50
N ILE A 42 -4.38 -4.58 -4.45
CA ILE A 42 -4.27 -3.29 -5.16
C ILE A 42 -5.54 -2.99 -5.95
N TRP A 43 -6.06 -3.97 -6.69
CA TRP A 43 -7.27 -3.79 -7.50
C TRP A 43 -8.50 -3.47 -6.65
N GLU A 44 -8.67 -4.14 -5.51
CA GLU A 44 -9.75 -3.86 -4.56
C GLU A 44 -9.66 -2.43 -4.00
N ILE A 45 -8.45 -1.98 -3.66
CA ILE A 45 -8.20 -0.60 -3.20
C ILE A 45 -8.52 0.41 -4.31
N ALA A 46 -8.09 0.14 -5.54
CA ALA A 46 -8.35 1.01 -6.69
C ALA A 46 -9.86 1.16 -6.95
N ILE A 47 -10.61 0.06 -6.92
CA ILE A 47 -12.07 0.08 -7.07
C ILE A 47 -12.73 0.84 -5.92
N LYS A 48 -12.38 0.54 -4.67
CA LYS A 48 -12.91 1.23 -3.49
C LYS A 48 -12.59 2.74 -3.51
N SER A 49 -11.42 3.13 -4.02
CA SER A 49 -11.04 4.53 -4.24
C SER A 49 -11.87 5.20 -5.34
N SER A 50 -12.05 4.52 -6.48
CA SER A 50 -12.86 5.02 -7.60
C SER A 50 -14.35 5.17 -7.25
N LEU A 51 -14.87 4.37 -6.32
CA LEU A 51 -16.26 4.38 -5.88
C LEU A 51 -16.67 5.64 -5.08
N ARG A 52 -15.76 6.60 -4.86
CA ARG A 52 -16.07 7.96 -4.39
C ARG A 52 -17.03 7.99 -3.19
N ARG A 53 -16.78 7.16 -2.16
CA ARG A 53 -17.21 7.57 -0.81
C ARG A 53 -16.47 8.87 -0.51
N LYS A 54 -17.21 9.92 -0.15
CA LYS A 54 -16.69 11.28 0.08
C LYS A 54 -15.55 11.34 1.12
N ASP A 55 -15.33 10.25 1.86
CA ASP A 55 -14.40 10.15 2.98
C ASP A 55 -13.13 9.31 2.65
N PHE A 56 -13.00 8.75 1.45
CA PHE A 56 -11.84 7.93 1.07
C PHE A 56 -11.01 8.62 -0.01
N ARG A 57 -10.01 9.41 0.42
CA ARG A 57 -9.03 10.06 -0.46
C ARG A 57 -7.70 9.33 -0.37
N ILE A 58 -7.45 8.40 -1.27
CA ILE A 58 -6.11 7.87 -1.53
C ILE A 58 -5.69 8.32 -2.93
N ASP A 59 -4.56 9.02 -3.00
CA ASP A 59 -3.92 9.37 -4.27
C ASP A 59 -3.23 8.14 -4.85
N LEU A 60 -3.87 7.53 -5.85
CA LEU A 60 -3.36 6.35 -6.53
C LEU A 60 -2.08 6.62 -7.31
N GLY A 61 -1.84 7.85 -7.77
CA GLY A 61 -0.61 8.22 -8.46
C GLY A 61 0.58 8.20 -7.52
N GLN A 62 0.40 8.73 -6.30
CA GLN A 62 1.44 8.66 -5.27
C GLN A 62 1.69 7.22 -4.79
N LEU A 63 0.63 6.42 -4.64
CA LEU A 63 0.74 5.02 -4.26
C LEU A 63 1.52 4.22 -5.31
N LEU A 64 1.14 4.34 -6.58
CA LEU A 64 1.80 3.61 -7.67
C LEU A 64 3.24 4.10 -7.89
N GLY A 65 3.52 5.40 -7.77
CA GLY A 65 4.90 5.91 -7.89
C GLY A 65 5.84 5.45 -6.78
N THR A 66 5.30 5.18 -5.58
CA THR A 66 6.08 4.63 -4.46
C THR A 66 6.41 3.15 -4.66
N PHE A 67 5.51 2.39 -5.30
CA PHE A 67 5.64 0.93 -5.43
C PHE A 67 6.09 0.44 -6.81
N PHE A 68 5.98 1.27 -7.85
CA PHE A 68 6.32 0.95 -9.24
C PHE A 68 7.02 2.13 -9.94
N PRO A 69 8.25 2.47 -9.52
CA PRO A 69 8.97 3.65 -10.03
C PRO A 69 9.31 3.58 -11.53
N ASP A 70 9.21 2.41 -12.18
CA ASP A 70 9.73 2.20 -13.55
C ASP A 70 8.64 2.13 -14.64
N SER A 71 7.42 2.57 -14.36
CA SER A 71 6.31 2.55 -15.34
C SER A 71 6.13 3.85 -16.14
N ALA A 72 6.96 4.88 -15.87
CA ALA A 72 6.90 6.19 -16.52
C ALA A 72 8.01 6.41 -17.58
N GLY A 73 8.56 5.33 -18.15
CA GLY A 73 9.62 5.43 -19.15
C GLY A 73 9.65 4.26 -20.12
N SER A 74 8.81 4.31 -21.16
CA SER A 74 9.07 3.85 -22.54
C SER A 74 7.89 4.22 -23.44
#